data_AF-A0A0D6LHT6-F1
#
_entry.id   AF-A0A0D6LHT6-F1
#
_cell.length_a   1.000
_cell.length_b   1.000
_cell.length_c   1.000
_cell.angle_alpha   90.00
_cell.angle_beta   90.00
_cell.angle_gamma   90.00
#
_symmetry.space_group_name_H-M   'P 1'
#
loop_
_entity.id
_entity.type
_entity.pdbx_description
1 polymer ?
#
loop_
_entity_poly.entity_id
_entity_poly.type
_entity_poly.pdbx_seq_one_letter_code
_entity_poly.pdbx_strand_id
1 'polypeptide(L)'
;MFSEPPGNFSRLEQVEQIKGRLVVRSSSFIKDLSFLKNLREIKTDGSYKYSYKLLIYGNPQLEKVEFDKKFHLEPNETLIRLNPKLTTAGLKGPKSQVDISEENGTGFS
;
A
#
# COMPACT_ATOMS: atom_id res chain seq x y z
N MET A 1 14.72 10.66 18.39
CA MET A 1 15.09 9.64 17.39
C MET A 1 14.05 8.54 17.48
N PHE A 2 13.28 8.29 16.42
CA PHE A 2 12.43 7.11 16.36
C PHE A 2 13.29 5.95 15.88
N SER A 3 13.56 4.99 16.77
CA SER A 3 14.22 3.74 16.42
C SER A 3 13.39 3.01 15.37
N GLU A 4 14.07 2.39 14.40
CA GLU A 4 13.45 1.44 13.48
C GLU A 4 12.64 0.41 14.30
N PRO A 5 11.41 0.04 13.92
CA PRO A 5 10.65 -0.93 14.69
C PRO A 5 11.42 -2.24 14.69
N PRO A 6 11.46 -2.95 15.82
CA PRO A 6 11.94 -4.31 15.88
C PRO A 6 10.90 -5.21 15.18
N GLY A 7 10.93 -5.27 13.86
CA GLY A 7 9.94 -5.99 13.07
C GLY A 7 10.59 -6.72 11.92
N ASN A 8 10.90 -8.00 12.12
CA ASN A 8 11.19 -8.90 11.00
C ASN A 8 9.88 -9.14 10.22
N PHE A 9 9.69 -8.41 9.12
CA PHE A 9 8.52 -8.55 8.24
C PHE A 9 8.60 -9.77 7.30
N SER A 10 9.69 -10.54 7.30
CA SER A 10 9.84 -11.71 6.42
C SER A 10 8.77 -12.78 6.66
N ARG A 11 8.19 -12.86 7.86
CA ARG A 11 7.04 -13.76 8.12
C ARG A 11 5.78 -13.34 7.36
N LEU A 12 5.62 -12.05 7.06
CA LEU A 12 4.49 -11.53 6.30
C LEU A 12 4.59 -11.82 4.80
N GLU A 13 5.77 -12.25 4.31
CA GLU A 13 5.92 -12.70 2.92
C GLU A 13 5.02 -13.89 2.57
N GLN A 14 4.54 -14.64 3.57
CA GLN A 14 3.66 -15.78 3.35
C GLN A 14 2.18 -15.38 3.19
N VAL A 15 1.84 -14.10 3.39
CA VAL A 15 0.47 -13.62 3.31
C VAL A 15 0.06 -13.50 1.83
N GLU A 16 -0.83 -14.39 1.41
CA GLU A 16 -1.38 -14.36 0.05
C GLU A 16 -2.74 -13.66 -0.05
N GLN A 17 -3.52 -13.65 1.04
CA GLN A 17 -4.89 -13.12 1.05
C GLN A 17 -5.18 -12.38 2.36
N ILE A 18 -5.89 -11.26 2.25
CA ILE A 18 -6.45 -10.52 3.38
C ILE A 18 -7.97 -10.50 3.24
N LYS A 19 -8.70 -10.94 4.27
CA LYS A 19 -10.14 -10.69 4.40
C LYS A 19 -10.33 -9.44 5.24
N GLY A 20 -10.69 -8.32 4.61
CA GLY A 20 -10.84 -7.02 5.25
C GLY A 20 -10.02 -5.94 4.55
N ARG A 21 -9.07 -5.33 5.27
CA ARG A 21 -8.34 -4.14 4.83
C ARG A 21 -6.86 -4.21 5.15
N LEU A 22 -6.03 -3.66 4.26
CA LEU A 22 -4.63 -3.35 4.53
C LEU A 22 -4.45 -1.83 4.69
N VAL A 23 -3.88 -1.41 5.83
CA VAL A 23 -3.60 0.00 6.13
C VAL A 23 -2.14 0.17 6.55
N VAL A 24 -1.42 1.02 5.82
CA VAL A 24 -0.09 1.52 6.18
C VAL A 24 -0.16 3.04 6.14
N ARG A 25 -0.25 3.68 7.32
CA ARG A 25 -0.54 5.11 7.41
C ARG A 25 0.40 5.80 8.38
N SER A 26 0.89 6.98 8.00
CA SER A 26 1.63 7.89 8.88
C SER A 26 2.83 7.23 9.57
N SER A 27 3.47 6.25 8.91
CA SER A 27 4.68 5.62 9.43
C SER A 27 5.90 6.46 9.10
N SER A 28 6.62 6.90 10.14
CA SER A 28 7.86 7.66 10.01
C SER A 28 9.10 6.81 9.71
N PHE A 29 8.97 5.49 9.65
CA PHE A 29 10.11 4.56 9.59
C PHE A 29 10.00 3.48 8.50
N ILE A 30 8.80 3.13 8.02
CA ILE A 30 8.66 2.08 6.99
C ILE A 30 9.25 2.60 5.68
N LYS A 31 10.27 1.90 5.19
CA LYS A 31 10.90 2.17 3.89
C LYS A 31 10.50 1.18 2.80
N ASP A 32 10.17 -0.05 3.19
CA ASP A 32 9.97 -1.15 2.27
C ASP A 32 8.75 -1.99 2.68
N LEU A 33 7.80 -2.14 1.75
CA LEU A 33 6.62 -3.01 1.85
C LEU A 33 6.71 -4.21 0.90
N SER A 34 7.91 -4.61 0.46
CA SER A 34 8.10 -5.72 -0.47
C SER A 34 7.79 -7.10 0.10
N PHE A 35 7.50 -7.19 1.39
CA PHE A 35 6.87 -8.39 1.95
C PHE A 35 5.48 -8.65 1.36
N LEU A 36 4.83 -7.65 0.75
CA LEU A 36 3.55 -7.80 0.05
C LEU A 36 3.67 -8.48 -1.33
N LYS A 37 4.87 -8.89 -1.75
CA LYS A 37 5.14 -9.49 -3.08
C LYS A 37 4.32 -10.74 -3.40
N ASN A 38 3.78 -11.41 -2.38
CA ASN A 38 2.94 -12.60 -2.52
C ASN A 38 1.46 -12.32 -2.26
N LEU A 39 1.09 -11.08 -1.89
CA LEU A 39 -0.31 -10.70 -1.68
C LEU A 39 -1.03 -10.69 -3.03
N ARG A 40 -2.01 -11.59 -3.18
CA ARG A 40 -2.81 -11.79 -4.40
C ARG A 40 -4.20 -11.20 -4.29
N GLU A 41 -4.71 -10.99 -3.08
CA GLU A 41 -6.08 -10.50 -2.92
C GLU A 41 -6.36 -9.80 -1.59
N ILE A 42 -7.16 -8.74 -1.63
CA ILE A 42 -7.85 -8.16 -0.47
C ILE A 42 -9.36 -8.26 -0.72
N LYS A 43 -10.01 -9.22 -0.05
CA LYS A 43 -11.45 -9.46 -0.15
C LYS A 43 -12.18 -8.74 0.97
N THR A 44 -13.36 -8.20 0.66
CA THR A 44 -14.31 -7.73 1.67
C THR A 44 -15.65 -8.40 1.46
N ASP A 45 -16.47 -8.46 2.51
CA ASP A 45 -17.87 -8.86 2.37
C ASP A 45 -18.75 -7.66 1.97
N GLY A 46 -20.03 -7.93 1.72
CA GLY A 46 -21.02 -6.91 1.33
C GLY A 46 -21.36 -5.88 2.42
N SER A 47 -20.78 -5.98 3.62
CA SER A 47 -20.97 -5.03 4.74
C SER A 47 -19.81 -4.04 4.89
N TYR A 48 -18.89 -4.00 3.91
CA TYR A 48 -17.68 -3.19 4.00
C TYR A 48 -17.97 -1.69 3.97
N LYS A 49 -17.64 -1.01 5.07
CA LYS A 49 -17.97 0.41 5.30
C LYS A 49 -16.87 1.41 4.95
N TYR A 50 -15.69 0.95 4.54
CA TYR A 50 -14.55 1.83 4.30
C TYR A 50 -14.38 2.09 2.81
N SER A 51 -14.00 3.32 2.46
CA SER A 51 -13.81 3.72 1.05
C SER A 51 -12.66 3.00 0.35
N TYR A 52 -11.65 2.50 1.09
CA TYR A 52 -10.47 1.86 0.50
C TYR A 52 -10.14 0.54 1.21
N LYS A 53 -9.95 -0.54 0.43
CA LYS A 53 -9.43 -1.85 0.87
C LYS A 53 -7.92 -1.83 1.07
N LEU A 54 -7.23 -1.03 0.27
CA LEU A 54 -5.81 -0.76 0.39
C LEU A 54 -5.57 0.72 0.63
N LEU A 55 -4.96 1.06 1.76
CA LEU A 55 -4.56 2.43 2.09
C LEU A 55 -3.07 2.46 2.46
N ILE A 56 -2.25 3.08 1.61
CA ILE A 56 -0.84 3.38 1.88
C ILE A 56 -0.66 4.89 1.83
N TYR A 57 -0.74 5.56 2.98
CA TYR A 57 -0.92 7.02 3.02
C TYR A 57 -0.01 7.73 4.03
N GLY A 58 0.71 8.75 3.58
CA GLY A 58 1.43 9.65 4.49
C GLY A 58 2.69 9.02 5.10
N ASN A 59 3.39 8.12 4.41
CA ASN A 59 4.59 7.46 4.91
C ASN A 59 5.85 8.14 4.33
N PRO A 60 6.46 9.12 5.02
CA PRO A 60 7.53 9.97 4.48
C PRO A 60 8.83 9.25 4.13
N GLN A 61 9.05 8.05 4.67
CA GLN A 61 10.25 7.25 4.40
C GLN A 61 10.00 6.11 3.42
N LEU A 62 8.76 5.89 2.95
CA LEU A 62 8.42 4.76 2.11
C LEU A 62 9.02 4.95 0.71
N GLU A 63 9.87 4.01 0.31
CA GLU A 63 10.61 4.05 -0.96
C GLU A 63 10.18 2.92 -1.90
N LYS A 64 9.74 1.78 -1.35
CA LYS A 64 9.43 0.58 -2.12
C LYS A 64 8.13 -0.10 -1.69
N VAL A 65 7.32 -0.46 -2.68
CA VAL A 65 6.13 -1.32 -2.54
C VAL A 65 6.14 -2.34 -3.67
N GLU A 66 6.00 -3.61 -3.35
CA GLU A 66 5.99 -4.69 -4.33
C GLU A 66 4.80 -5.61 -4.08
N PHE A 67 3.92 -5.73 -5.08
CA PHE A 67 2.77 -6.63 -5.09
C PHE A 67 2.99 -7.81 -6.03
N ASP A 68 2.22 -8.88 -5.83
CA ASP A 68 2.17 -10.00 -6.79
C ASP A 68 1.72 -9.48 -8.16
N LYS A 69 2.26 -10.03 -9.25
CA LYS A 69 1.91 -9.62 -10.63
C LYS A 69 0.43 -9.89 -10.97
N LYS A 70 -0.20 -10.82 -10.25
CA LYS A 70 -1.62 -11.20 -10.35
C LYS A 70 -2.49 -10.48 -9.32
N PHE A 71 -1.91 -9.65 -8.44
CA PHE A 71 -2.69 -8.80 -7.56
C PHE A 71 -3.62 -7.93 -8.42
N HIS A 72 -4.81 -7.61 -7.94
CA HIS A 72 -5.69 -6.71 -8.67
C HIS A 72 -5.92 -5.47 -7.83
N LEU A 73 -5.48 -4.33 -8.35
CA LEU A 73 -5.65 -3.02 -7.72
C LEU A 73 -6.87 -2.36 -8.35
N GLU A 74 -8.00 -2.41 -7.65
CA GLU A 74 -9.17 -1.63 -8.03
C GLU A 74 -8.91 -0.14 -7.71
N PRO A 75 -8.88 0.77 -8.70
CA PRO A 75 -8.54 2.17 -8.46
C PRO A 75 -9.48 2.85 -7.45
N ASN A 76 -10.77 2.50 -7.46
CA ASN A 76 -11.77 3.07 -6.55
C ASN A 76 -11.69 2.49 -5.13
N GLU A 77 -10.90 1.43 -4.90
CA GLU A 77 -10.74 0.76 -3.61
C GLU A 77 -9.31 0.87 -3.07
N THR A 78 -8.44 1.59 -3.79
CA THR A 78 -7.01 1.74 -3.48
C THR A 78 -6.64 3.21 -3.35
N LEU A 79 -5.93 3.56 -2.28
CA LEU A 79 -5.31 4.87 -2.13
C LEU A 79 -3.84 4.73 -1.73
N ILE A 80 -2.92 5.16 -2.60
CA ILE A 80 -1.48 5.23 -2.33
C ILE A 80 -1.03 6.67 -2.56
N ARG A 81 -0.99 7.51 -1.52
CA ARG A 81 -0.68 8.96 -1.65
C ARG A 81 0.12 9.50 -0.47
N LEU A 82 0.72 10.68 -0.65
CA LEU A 82 1.54 11.35 0.36
C LEU A 82 2.71 10.47 0.86
N ASN A 83 3.34 9.72 -0.05
CA ASN A 83 4.54 8.95 0.23
C ASN A 83 5.69 9.56 -0.61
N PRO A 84 6.28 10.70 -0.21
CA PRO A 84 7.15 11.54 -1.06
C PRO A 84 8.42 10.84 -1.57
N LYS A 85 8.83 9.74 -0.95
CA LYS A 85 9.99 8.95 -1.43
C LYS A 85 9.60 7.78 -2.33
N LEU A 86 8.31 7.49 -2.48
CA LEU A 86 7.81 6.39 -3.29
C LEU A 86 7.72 6.86 -4.74
N THR A 87 8.67 6.43 -5.55
CA THR A 87 8.69 6.72 -7.00
C THR A 87 7.93 5.65 -7.78
N THR A 88 7.64 5.94 -9.06
CA THR A 88 7.08 4.94 -9.99
C THR A 88 7.97 3.70 -10.12
N ALA A 89 9.29 3.85 -10.04
CA ALA A 89 10.23 2.73 -10.03
C ALA A 89 10.19 1.90 -8.73
N GLY A 90 9.84 2.55 -7.62
CA GLY A 90 9.65 1.93 -6.31
C GLY A 90 8.34 1.14 -6.16
N LEU A 91 7.36 1.39 -7.03
CA LEU A 91 6.09 0.67 -7.08
C LEU A 91 6.14 -0.45 -8.12
N LYS A 92 6.12 -1.71 -7.68
CA LYS A 92 6.12 -2.90 -8.54
C LYS A 92 4.83 -3.69 -8.37
N GLY A 93 4.31 -4.26 -9.46
CA GLY A 93 3.10 -5.06 -9.44
C GLY A 93 2.28 -4.96 -10.73
N PRO A 94 0.95 -5.13 -10.65
CA PRO A 94 0.03 -4.98 -11.78
C PRO A 94 0.11 -3.54 -12.29
N LYS A 95 0.10 -3.35 -13.63
CA LYS A 95 0.28 -2.07 -14.33
C LYS A 95 -0.32 -0.92 -13.51
N SER A 96 0.55 -0.01 -13.03
CA SER A 96 0.24 1.06 -12.08
C SER A 96 -0.92 1.94 -12.55
N GLN A 97 -2.15 1.58 -12.17
CA GLN A 97 -3.33 2.43 -12.31
C GLN A 97 -3.56 3.32 -11.08
N VAL A 98 -2.66 3.27 -10.10
CA VAL A 98 -2.79 4.04 -8.87
C VAL A 98 -1.94 5.30 -8.99
N ASP A 99 -2.62 6.44 -8.88
CA ASP A 99 -1.97 7.74 -8.78
C ASP A 99 -1.17 7.83 -7.47
N ILE A 100 0.15 7.87 -7.59
CA ILE A 100 1.11 8.02 -6.49
C ILE A 100 1.67 9.44 -6.39
N SER A 101 1.09 10.42 -7.10
CA SER A 101 1.59 11.80 -7.13
C SER A 101 1.58 12.45 -5.74
N GLU A 102 2.52 13.39 -5.56
CA GLU A 102 2.70 14.19 -4.34
C GLU A 102 1.65 15.31 -4.20
N GLU A 103 0.82 15.55 -5.23
CA GLU A 103 -0.12 16.66 -5.20
C GLU A 103 -1.29 16.36 -4.26
N ASN A 104 -1.57 17.35 -3.40
CA ASN A 104 -2.88 17.52 -2.79
C ASN A 104 -3.90 17.56 -3.92
N GLY A 105 -4.47 16.41 -4.26
CA GLY A 105 -5.56 16.32 -5.21
C GLY A 105 -6.76 17.07 -4.66
N THR A 106 -6.83 18.37 -4.92
CA THR A 106 -8.06 19.12 -4.87
C THR A 106 -8.95 18.58 -5.99
N GLY A 107 -10.09 17.99 -5.62
CA GLY A 107 -11.24 17.85 -6.51
C GLY A 107 -11.39 16.49 -7.18
N PHE A 108 -12.14 15.59 -6.51
CA PHE A 108 -13.21 14.94 -7.25
C PHE A 108 -14.39 15.92 -7.24
N SER A 109 -14.61 16.59 -8.38
CA SER A 109 -15.91 17.17 -8.74
C SER A 109 -16.72 16.13 -9.49
#